data_AF-A0A1V8TLX7-F1
#
_entry.id   AF-A0A1V8TLX7-F1
#
_cell.length_a   1.000
_cell.length_b   1.000
_cell.length_c   1.000
_cell.angle_alpha   90.00
_cell.angle_beta   90.00
_cell.angle_gamma   90.00
#
_symmetry.space_group_name_H-M   'P 1'
#
loop_
_entity.id
_entity.type
_entity.pdbx_description
1 polymer ?
#
loop_
_entity_poly.entity_id
_entity_poly.type
_entity_poly.pdbx_seq_one_letter_code
_entity_poly.pdbx_strand_id
1 'polypeptide(L)'
;MASITPHRRVATFICASCRHRLASPVSTHRAFSTNPPSSAEDSSIASLFNPAQRTQSSTNKRRGFSPPSASNTRPAPSSIIAAIDGPSSVAQAQHLEESRNLGSREDQPHRLHVLATKHNTHLTFVQPPRPASQTASSGISATNSSATDQKKVVDVLLSLSAGNIGFRKAGRGSYDAAYQLTAFVLKQIQEKGMLRDMSKLEVVMRGFGAGREAVTKVLLGSEGRGVRDRISAVKDATRLKIGGTRSPRPRRLG
;
A
#
# COMPACT_ATOMS: atom_id res chain seq x y z
N MET A 1 38.07 -59.92 -16.53
CA MET A 1 38.71 -58.76 -17.18
C MET A 1 37.78 -57.57 -17.07
N ALA A 2 38.32 -56.43 -16.64
CA ALA A 2 37.61 -55.29 -16.05
C ALA A 2 36.70 -54.53 -17.03
N SER A 3 35.51 -54.14 -16.56
CA SER A 3 34.60 -53.20 -17.21
C SER A 3 34.91 -51.76 -16.78
N ILE A 4 35.33 -50.93 -17.74
CA ILE A 4 35.66 -49.51 -17.53
C ILE A 4 34.38 -48.67 -17.67
N THR A 5 33.99 -47.97 -16.61
CA THR A 5 32.93 -46.95 -16.62
C THR A 5 33.51 -45.57 -16.97
N PRO A 6 32.93 -44.79 -17.90
CA PRO A 6 33.35 -43.42 -18.12
C PRO A 6 32.61 -42.45 -17.17
N HIS A 7 33.37 -41.77 -16.31
CA HIS A 7 32.88 -40.61 -15.54
C HIS A 7 32.65 -39.41 -16.47
N ARG A 8 31.40 -38.98 -16.61
CA ARG A 8 31.01 -37.74 -17.29
C ARG A 8 31.43 -36.54 -16.44
N ARG A 9 32.58 -35.93 -16.75
CA ARG A 9 32.98 -34.63 -16.19
C ARG A 9 32.11 -33.53 -16.80
N VAL A 10 31.30 -32.87 -15.99
CA VAL A 10 30.61 -31.63 -16.38
C VAL A 10 31.63 -30.50 -16.29
N ALA A 11 32.10 -30.01 -17.44
CA ALA A 11 32.93 -28.82 -17.52
C ALA A 11 32.05 -27.58 -17.31
N THR A 12 32.28 -26.87 -16.21
CA THR A 12 31.72 -25.53 -15.98
C THR A 12 32.64 -24.51 -16.67
N PHE A 13 32.25 -24.05 -17.86
CA PHE A 13 32.88 -22.91 -18.50
C PHE A 13 32.48 -21.63 -17.74
N ILE A 14 33.29 -21.24 -16.76
CA ILE A 14 33.23 -19.92 -16.15
C ILE A 14 34.56 -19.24 -16.43
N CYS A 15 34.50 -18.09 -17.10
CA CYS A 15 35.67 -17.29 -17.48
C CYS A 15 36.46 -16.82 -16.24
N ALA A 16 37.78 -16.67 -16.39
CA ALA A 16 38.71 -16.27 -15.33
C ALA A 16 38.31 -14.95 -14.64
N SER A 17 37.69 -14.02 -15.36
CA SER A 17 37.20 -12.74 -14.84
C SER A 17 35.93 -12.83 -13.98
N CYS A 18 35.14 -13.90 -14.11
CA CYS A 18 33.94 -14.12 -13.28
C CYS A 18 34.23 -14.79 -11.93
N ARG A 19 35.42 -15.38 -11.75
CA ARG A 19 35.83 -16.01 -10.47
C ARG A 19 36.07 -15.02 -9.33
N HIS A 20 36.40 -13.76 -9.63
CA HIS A 20 36.75 -12.76 -8.60
C HIS A 20 35.53 -12.01 -7.99
N ARG A 21 34.30 -12.24 -8.47
CA ARG A 21 33.09 -11.66 -7.86
C ARG A 21 32.30 -12.61 -6.96
N LEU A 22 32.66 -13.89 -6.91
CA LEU A 22 31.93 -14.91 -6.14
C LEU A 22 32.71 -15.44 -4.92
N ALA A 23 33.91 -14.91 -4.65
CA ALA A 23 34.67 -15.23 -3.45
C ALA A 23 34.53 -14.08 -2.45
N SER A 24 33.53 -14.12 -1.57
CA SER A 24 33.59 -13.39 -0.30
C SER A 24 34.49 -14.17 0.66
N PRO A 25 35.41 -13.51 1.38
CA PRO A 25 36.33 -14.20 2.28
C PRO A 25 35.58 -14.74 3.50
N VAL A 26 35.82 -16.03 3.76
CA VAL A 26 35.49 -16.70 5.02
C VAL A 26 36.32 -16.03 6.13
N SER A 27 35.64 -15.41 7.11
CA SER A 27 36.26 -15.08 8.39
C SER A 27 35.79 -16.08 9.44
N THR A 28 36.77 -16.79 9.98
CA THR A 28 36.70 -17.72 11.11
C THR A 28 36.30 -17.01 12.42
N HIS A 29 35.41 -17.66 13.18
CA HIS A 29 35.19 -17.61 14.63
C HIS A 29 35.42 -16.30 15.43
N ARG A 30 34.35 -15.78 16.08
CA ARG A 30 34.43 -15.35 17.49
C ARG A 30 33.08 -15.37 18.23
N ALA A 31 33.19 -15.50 19.54
CA ALA A 31 32.24 -15.97 20.53
C ALA A 31 31.12 -15.00 20.94
N PHE A 32 30.13 -15.56 21.65
CA PHE A 32 29.05 -14.89 22.37
C PHE A 32 29.52 -13.64 23.12
N SER A 33 28.82 -12.52 22.91
CA SER A 33 28.89 -11.32 23.76
C SER A 33 27.50 -11.04 24.32
N THR A 34 27.39 -11.10 25.64
CA THR A 34 26.23 -10.74 26.45
C THR A 34 26.34 -9.26 26.81
N ASN A 35 25.39 -8.42 26.39
CA ASN A 35 25.25 -7.07 26.92
C ASN A 35 24.34 -7.10 28.16
N PRO A 36 24.73 -6.49 29.29
CA PRO A 36 23.82 -6.26 30.42
C PRO A 36 22.84 -5.09 30.11
N PRO A 37 21.64 -5.06 30.71
CA PRO A 37 20.69 -3.98 30.52
C PRO A 37 21.12 -2.73 31.29
N SER A 38 21.17 -1.57 30.61
CA SER A 38 21.28 -0.27 31.28
C SER A 38 19.89 0.25 31.65
N SER A 39 19.68 0.48 32.94
CA SER A 39 18.60 1.29 33.50
C SER A 39 18.72 2.74 33.04
N ALA A 40 17.63 3.34 32.56
CA ALA A 40 17.54 4.77 32.33
C ALA A 40 16.67 5.39 33.43
N GLU A 41 17.26 6.32 34.17
CA GLU A 41 16.62 7.14 35.19
C GLU A 41 15.81 8.29 34.57
N ASP A 42 14.83 8.76 35.34
CA ASP A 42 14.02 9.94 35.09
C ASP A 42 14.86 11.22 35.02
N SER A 43 14.59 12.08 34.04
CA SER A 43 14.98 13.49 34.09
C SER A 43 14.02 14.32 33.24
N SER A 44 13.12 15.02 33.94
CA SER A 44 12.22 16.06 33.44
C SER A 44 12.97 17.27 32.90
N ILE A 45 12.66 17.73 31.68
CA ILE A 45 12.88 19.13 31.28
C ILE A 45 11.68 19.62 30.47
N ALA A 46 10.83 20.36 31.16
CA ALA A 46 9.92 21.33 30.58
C ALA A 46 10.74 22.50 30.01
N SER A 47 10.60 22.79 28.72
CA SER A 47 10.85 24.13 28.11
C SER A 47 10.85 24.09 26.58
N LEU A 48 9.69 23.92 25.94
CA LEU A 48 9.54 24.21 24.50
C LEU A 48 8.23 24.94 24.15
N PHE A 49 7.59 25.58 25.12
CA PHE A 49 6.44 26.46 24.92
C PHE A 49 6.82 27.92 25.23
N ASN A 50 7.23 28.70 24.22
CA ASN A 50 6.50 29.93 23.82
C ASN A 50 7.11 30.61 22.58
N PRO A 51 6.30 31.25 21.71
CA PRO A 51 6.74 31.96 20.52
C PRO A 51 6.74 33.48 20.74
N ALA A 52 7.86 34.18 20.50
CA ALA A 52 7.86 35.63 20.29
C ALA A 52 9.20 36.14 19.72
N GLN A 53 9.07 37.01 18.71
CA GLN A 53 10.02 38.06 18.32
C GLN A 53 11.34 37.65 17.63
N ARG A 54 11.38 37.82 16.30
CA ARG A 54 12.49 38.56 15.69
C ARG A 54 12.06 39.32 14.44
N THR A 55 12.21 40.63 14.54
CA THR A 55 12.18 41.62 13.47
C THR A 55 13.44 41.48 12.60
N GLN A 56 13.31 41.72 11.29
CA GLN A 56 14.11 42.72 10.57
C GLN A 56 13.70 42.88 9.10
N SER A 57 13.64 44.15 8.74
CA SER A 57 13.38 44.83 7.47
C SER A 57 14.11 44.32 6.22
N SER A 58 13.43 44.39 5.07
CA SER A 58 14.03 45.03 3.90
C SER A 58 12.96 45.70 3.02
N THR A 59 13.23 46.95 2.70
CA THR A 59 12.43 47.85 1.87
C THR A 59 12.69 47.56 0.40
N ASN A 60 11.63 47.43 -0.41
CA ASN A 60 11.70 47.79 -1.82
C ASN A 60 10.35 48.33 -2.32
N LYS A 61 10.33 49.65 -2.54
CA LYS A 61 9.31 50.40 -3.26
C LYS A 61 9.32 49.99 -4.74
N ARG A 62 8.20 49.50 -5.29
CA ARG A 62 7.80 49.81 -6.67
C ARG A 62 6.27 49.94 -6.79
N ARG A 63 5.88 51.20 -7.02
CA ARG A 63 4.84 51.79 -7.88
C ARG A 63 3.61 50.94 -8.22
N GLY A 64 2.46 51.55 -7.95
CA GLY A 64 1.14 50.96 -8.13
C GLY A 64 0.63 50.97 -9.56
N PHE A 65 -0.47 50.24 -9.71
CA PHE A 65 -1.48 50.44 -10.73
C PHE A 65 -2.82 49.99 -10.13
N SER A 66 -3.77 50.92 -10.08
CA SER A 66 -5.13 50.74 -9.56
C SER A 66 -6.01 50.03 -10.62
N PRO A 67 -7.06 49.32 -10.22
CA PRO A 67 -7.93 48.59 -11.15
C PRO A 67 -8.98 49.53 -11.77
N PRO A 68 -9.44 49.30 -13.00
CA PRO A 68 -10.68 49.94 -13.45
C PRO A 68 -11.89 49.15 -12.96
N SER A 69 -12.69 49.82 -12.14
CA SER A 69 -14.11 49.53 -11.94
C SER A 69 -14.89 49.91 -13.21
N ALA A 70 -15.69 48.98 -13.73
CA ALA A 70 -16.81 49.25 -14.65
C ALA A 70 -17.80 48.10 -14.49
N SER A 71 -18.89 48.33 -13.75
CA SER A 71 -20.22 48.70 -14.25
C SER A 71 -21.11 47.48 -14.46
N ASN A 72 -22.07 47.32 -13.55
CA ASN A 72 -23.25 46.47 -13.67
C ASN A 72 -23.90 46.64 -15.04
N THR A 73 -23.82 45.61 -15.89
CA THR A 73 -24.79 45.38 -16.96
C THR A 73 -25.18 43.92 -16.97
N ARG A 74 -26.47 43.73 -16.71
CA ARG A 74 -27.24 42.50 -16.65
C ARG A 74 -27.24 41.84 -18.04
N PRO A 75 -26.95 40.53 -18.20
CA PRO A 75 -27.11 39.90 -19.50
C PRO A 75 -28.60 39.65 -19.75
N ALA A 76 -29.11 40.20 -20.85
CA ALA A 76 -30.41 39.86 -21.41
C ALA A 76 -30.34 38.44 -22.03
N PRO A 77 -31.43 37.65 -21.99
CA PRO A 77 -31.45 36.32 -22.59
C PRO A 77 -31.50 36.44 -24.11
N SER A 78 -30.36 36.28 -24.79
CA SER A 78 -30.31 36.19 -26.24
C SER A 78 -30.43 34.72 -26.68
N SER A 79 -31.59 34.43 -27.24
CA SER A 79 -31.89 33.45 -28.30
C SER A 79 -30.95 32.24 -28.45
N ILE A 80 -31.55 31.06 -28.24
CA ILE A 80 -31.07 29.67 -28.38
C ILE A 80 -30.46 29.33 -29.77
N ILE A 81 -30.42 30.25 -30.73
CA ILE A 81 -30.11 29.94 -32.15
C ILE A 81 -28.62 30.12 -32.51
N ALA A 82 -27.81 30.81 -31.70
CA ALA A 82 -26.39 31.06 -32.03
C ALA A 82 -25.40 29.92 -31.63
N ALA A 83 -25.90 28.75 -31.22
CA ALA A 83 -25.07 27.65 -30.69
C ALA A 83 -24.68 26.57 -31.71
N ILE A 84 -24.97 26.75 -33.01
CA ILE A 84 -24.83 25.66 -33.99
C ILE A 84 -23.51 25.68 -34.77
N ASP A 85 -22.84 26.83 -34.93
CA ASP A 85 -21.62 26.92 -35.76
C ASP A 85 -20.40 27.44 -34.97
N GLY A 86 -19.73 26.53 -34.25
CA GLY A 86 -18.41 26.80 -33.68
C GLY A 86 -17.71 25.53 -33.20
N PRO A 87 -16.39 25.35 -33.43
CA PRO A 87 -15.62 24.16 -33.03
C PRO A 87 -15.47 23.97 -31.51
N SER A 88 -16.20 24.74 -30.70
CA SER A 88 -16.19 24.72 -29.24
C SER A 88 -17.02 23.57 -28.63
N SER A 89 -17.86 22.88 -29.40
CA SER A 89 -18.71 21.79 -28.88
C SER A 89 -17.91 20.58 -28.39
N VAL A 90 -16.78 20.26 -29.03
CA VAL A 90 -15.94 19.12 -28.64
C VAL A 90 -15.12 19.43 -27.38
N ALA A 91 -14.56 20.63 -27.28
CA ALA A 91 -13.76 21.05 -26.12
C ALA A 91 -14.62 21.27 -24.86
N GLN A 92 -15.83 21.82 -25.00
CA GLN A 92 -16.76 22.01 -23.89
C GLN A 92 -17.36 20.68 -23.41
N ALA A 93 -17.63 19.74 -24.34
CA ALA A 93 -18.06 18.38 -24.00
C ALA A 93 -16.95 17.59 -23.28
N GLN A 94 -15.70 17.68 -23.76
CA GLN A 94 -14.54 17.07 -23.11
C GLN A 94 -14.33 17.58 -21.67
N HIS A 95 -14.50 18.89 -21.43
CA HIS A 95 -14.33 19.49 -20.10
C HIS A 95 -15.47 19.13 -19.12
N LEU A 96 -16.71 18.95 -19.60
CA LEU A 96 -17.85 18.49 -18.80
C LEU A 96 -17.75 16.98 -18.48
N GLU A 97 -17.19 16.17 -19.37
CA GLU A 97 -16.93 14.75 -19.12
C GLU A 97 -15.77 14.52 -18.12
N GLU A 98 -14.71 15.32 -18.19
CA GLU A 98 -13.59 15.32 -17.22
C GLU A 98 -14.10 15.63 -15.79
N SER A 99 -15.05 16.57 -15.69
CA SER A 99 -15.67 17.00 -14.43
C SER A 99 -16.63 15.97 -13.85
N ARG A 100 -17.38 15.23 -14.69
CA ARG A 100 -18.21 14.10 -14.26
C ARG A 100 -17.38 12.91 -13.80
N ASN A 101 -16.18 12.73 -14.37
CA ASN A 101 -15.28 11.65 -13.99
C ASN A 101 -14.63 11.85 -12.61
N LEU A 102 -14.49 13.10 -12.15
CA LEU A 102 -13.96 13.42 -10.81
C LEU A 102 -14.87 12.86 -9.70
N GLY A 103 -16.20 12.93 -9.87
CA GLY A 103 -17.17 12.40 -8.91
C GLY A 103 -17.23 10.87 -8.82
N SER A 104 -16.78 10.15 -9.85
CA SER A 104 -16.73 8.67 -9.85
C SER A 104 -15.37 8.10 -9.44
N ARG A 105 -14.32 8.93 -9.32
CA ARG A 105 -12.93 8.49 -9.07
C ARG A 105 -12.57 8.35 -7.59
N GLU A 106 -13.15 9.16 -6.72
CA GLU A 106 -12.97 9.03 -5.25
C GLU A 106 -13.82 7.91 -4.63
N ASP A 107 -14.68 7.29 -5.44
CA ASP A 107 -15.67 6.34 -4.96
C ASP A 107 -15.14 4.88 -4.90
N GLN A 108 -13.90 4.66 -5.34
CA GLN A 108 -13.30 3.34 -5.31
C GLN A 108 -12.85 2.99 -3.89
N PRO A 109 -13.35 1.87 -3.32
CA PRO A 109 -13.08 1.52 -1.94
C PRO A 109 -11.61 1.15 -1.72
N HIS A 110 -11.12 1.50 -0.54
CA HIS A 110 -9.89 0.93 0.00
C HIS A 110 -10.06 -0.57 0.16
N ARG A 111 -8.96 -1.33 0.11
CA ARG A 111 -9.01 -2.79 0.23
C ARG A 111 -8.19 -3.26 1.42
N LEU A 112 -8.82 -4.09 2.25
CA LEU A 112 -8.15 -4.89 3.25
C LEU A 112 -8.04 -6.32 2.74
N HIS A 113 -6.85 -6.69 2.27
CA HIS A 113 -6.55 -8.04 1.84
C HIS A 113 -6.19 -8.92 3.04
N VAL A 114 -6.88 -10.04 3.16
CA VAL A 114 -6.70 -11.03 4.21
C VAL A 114 -6.28 -12.34 3.55
N LEU A 115 -5.02 -12.73 3.71
CA LEU A 115 -4.52 -14.03 3.26
C LEU A 115 -4.35 -14.96 4.47
N ALA A 116 -5.32 -15.85 4.66
CA ALA A 116 -5.35 -16.86 5.71
C ALA A 116 -4.83 -18.20 5.19
N THR A 117 -3.55 -18.50 5.46
CA THR A 117 -2.94 -19.79 5.14
C THR A 117 -3.00 -20.74 6.35
N LYS A 118 -2.63 -22.02 6.15
CA LYS A 118 -2.54 -22.99 7.25
C LYS A 118 -1.53 -22.59 8.35
N HIS A 119 -0.47 -21.86 7.99
CA HIS A 119 0.68 -21.63 8.87
C HIS A 119 0.93 -20.17 9.23
N ASN A 120 0.15 -19.25 8.64
CA ASN A 120 0.28 -17.82 8.88
C ASN A 120 -0.94 -17.06 8.34
N THR A 121 -1.12 -15.85 8.84
CA THR A 121 -2.10 -14.88 8.35
C THR A 121 -1.37 -13.60 7.94
N HIS A 122 -1.70 -13.07 6.77
CA HIS A 122 -1.19 -11.80 6.27
C HIS A 122 -2.34 -10.83 6.04
N LEU A 123 -2.17 -9.60 6.52
CA LEU A 123 -3.09 -8.49 6.36
C LEU A 123 -2.39 -7.37 5.59
N THR A 124 -3.01 -6.95 4.50
CA THR A 124 -2.48 -5.86 3.67
C THR A 124 -3.58 -4.84 3.42
N PHE A 125 -3.38 -3.63 3.92
CA PHE A 125 -4.26 -2.49 3.70
C PHE A 125 -3.73 -1.62 2.57
N VAL A 126 -4.62 -1.29 1.64
CA VAL A 126 -4.27 -0.83 0.30
C VAL A 126 -5.20 0.31 -0.12
N GLN A 127 -4.62 1.33 -0.75
CA GLN A 127 -5.39 2.40 -1.38
C GLN A 127 -6.00 1.95 -2.72
N PRO A 128 -7.14 2.54 -3.12
CA PRO A 128 -7.66 2.34 -4.46
C PRO A 128 -6.59 2.74 -5.50
N PRO A 129 -6.43 1.98 -6.60
CA PRO A 129 -5.48 2.31 -7.64
C PRO A 129 -5.82 3.69 -8.22
N ARG A 130 -4.87 4.63 -8.09
CA ARG A 130 -4.93 5.96 -8.69
C ARG A 130 -4.06 5.99 -9.93
N PRO A 131 -4.39 6.81 -10.95
CA PRO A 131 -3.52 6.98 -12.11
C PRO A 131 -2.13 7.47 -11.66
N ALA A 132 -1.09 7.00 -12.35
CA ALA A 132 0.31 7.17 -11.96
C ALA A 132 0.75 8.63 -11.74
N SER A 133 0.04 9.60 -12.31
CA SER A 133 0.28 11.03 -12.09
C SER A 133 0.03 11.50 -10.64
N GLN A 134 -0.66 10.71 -9.82
CA GLN A 134 -1.07 11.07 -8.46
C GLN A 134 -0.52 10.12 -7.37
N THR A 135 0.29 9.11 -7.73
CA THR A 135 0.82 8.14 -6.77
C THR A 135 2.15 8.65 -6.19
N ALA A 136 2.18 8.93 -4.89
CA ALA A 136 3.38 9.44 -4.21
C ALA A 136 4.55 8.44 -4.17
N SER A 137 4.27 7.13 -4.33
CA SER A 137 5.27 6.05 -4.29
C SER A 137 5.90 5.71 -5.64
N SER A 138 5.38 6.24 -6.76
CA SER A 138 6.02 6.12 -8.06
C SER A 138 7.04 7.24 -8.25
N GLY A 139 8.26 7.06 -7.75
CA GLY A 139 9.41 7.91 -8.11
C GLY A 139 9.83 7.79 -9.58
N ILE A 140 8.87 7.58 -10.49
CA ILE A 140 9.05 7.26 -11.90
C ILE A 140 8.49 8.44 -12.69
N SER A 141 9.40 9.20 -13.30
CA SER A 141 9.07 10.29 -14.22
C SER A 141 8.27 9.77 -15.42
N ALA A 142 7.41 10.64 -15.94
CA ALA A 142 6.32 10.41 -16.88
C ALA A 142 6.66 9.87 -18.29
N THR A 143 7.74 9.12 -18.47
CA THR A 143 8.22 8.69 -19.78
C THR A 143 8.18 7.16 -19.91
N ASN A 144 7.12 6.68 -20.59
CA ASN A 144 7.00 5.35 -21.23
C ASN A 144 6.41 4.16 -20.46
N SER A 145 5.61 4.36 -19.40
CA SER A 145 4.71 3.29 -18.93
C SER A 145 3.41 3.31 -19.73
N SER A 146 3.06 2.20 -20.37
CA SER A 146 1.82 2.07 -21.15
C SER A 146 0.59 2.42 -20.28
N ALA A 147 -0.47 2.97 -20.86
CA ALA A 147 -1.69 3.34 -20.13
C ALA A 147 -2.31 2.16 -19.34
N THR A 148 -2.04 0.92 -19.79
CA THR A 148 -2.40 -0.33 -19.10
C THR A 148 -1.59 -0.60 -17.84
N ASP A 149 -0.30 -0.22 -17.81
CA ASP A 149 0.56 -0.39 -16.64
C ASP A 149 0.24 0.64 -15.55
N GLN A 150 -0.14 1.86 -15.93
CA GLN A 150 -0.53 2.92 -15.00
C GLN A 150 -1.82 2.59 -14.24
N LYS A 151 -2.74 1.81 -14.85
CA LYS A 151 -4.02 1.40 -14.23
C LYS A 151 -3.84 0.35 -13.11
N LYS A 152 -2.64 -0.23 -12.97
CA LYS A 152 -2.40 -1.40 -12.10
C LYS A 152 -1.50 -1.11 -10.90
N VAL A 153 -1.05 0.12 -10.71
CA VAL A 153 -0.23 0.49 -9.56
C VAL A 153 -1.14 0.60 -8.34
N VAL A 154 -0.93 -0.30 -7.40
CA VAL A 154 -1.69 -0.43 -6.16
C VAL A 154 -0.77 0.00 -5.02
N ASP A 155 -1.09 1.12 -4.38
CA ASP A 155 -0.27 1.66 -3.30
C ASP A 155 -0.61 0.96 -1.96
N VAL A 156 0.41 0.37 -1.33
CA VAL A 156 0.25 -0.43 -0.11
C VAL A 156 0.57 0.44 1.10
N LEU A 157 -0.43 0.69 1.94
CA LEU A 157 -0.28 1.52 3.13
C LEU A 157 0.31 0.75 4.32
N LEU A 158 -0.16 -0.48 4.51
CA LEU A 158 0.26 -1.32 5.61
C LEU A 158 0.26 -2.79 5.18
N SER A 159 1.34 -3.51 5.46
CA SER A 159 1.42 -4.94 5.20
C SER A 159 2.06 -5.63 6.40
N LEU A 160 1.25 -6.38 7.15
CA LEU A 160 1.67 -7.06 8.36
C LEU A 160 1.25 -8.53 8.33
N SER A 161 1.96 -9.34 9.11
CA SER A 161 1.68 -10.76 9.31
C SER A 161 1.78 -11.12 10.78
N ALA A 162 1.28 -12.29 11.18
CA ALA A 162 1.32 -12.69 12.60
C ALA A 162 2.76 -12.75 13.14
N GLY A 163 3.76 -12.99 12.27
CA GLY A 163 5.17 -12.95 12.63
C GLY A 163 5.70 -11.57 13.04
N ASN A 164 5.07 -10.48 12.60
CA ASN A 164 5.47 -9.11 12.95
C ASN A 164 5.15 -8.77 14.41
N ILE A 165 4.13 -9.40 14.99
CA ILE A 165 3.69 -9.18 16.38
C ILE A 165 4.46 -10.06 17.37
N GLY A 166 5.36 -10.90 16.87
CA GLY A 166 6.25 -11.71 17.70
C GLY A 166 5.93 -13.20 17.70
N PHE A 167 4.83 -13.64 17.08
CA PHE A 167 4.54 -15.07 16.95
C PHE A 167 5.62 -15.77 16.11
N ARG A 168 6.19 -16.85 16.63
CA ARG A 168 7.26 -17.62 15.97
C ARG A 168 6.79 -19.02 15.59
N LYS A 169 7.38 -19.53 14.51
CA LYS A 169 7.19 -20.92 14.01
C LYS A 169 5.71 -21.29 13.92
N ALA A 170 5.31 -22.41 14.54
CA ALA A 170 3.96 -22.96 14.48
C ALA A 170 2.90 -22.03 15.09
N GLY A 171 3.27 -21.19 16.06
CA GLY A 171 2.35 -20.25 16.72
C GLY A 171 1.75 -19.21 15.78
N ARG A 172 2.32 -18.99 14.60
CA ARG A 172 1.82 -18.02 13.60
C ARG A 172 0.53 -18.46 12.89
N GLY A 173 0.25 -19.76 12.87
CA GLY A 173 -0.94 -20.32 12.24
C GLY A 173 -2.15 -20.43 13.17
N SER A 174 -2.01 -20.01 14.43
CA SER A 174 -3.09 -20.12 15.42
C SER A 174 -4.17 -19.07 15.18
N TYR A 175 -5.37 -19.37 15.67
CA TYR A 175 -6.50 -18.44 15.67
C TYR A 175 -6.18 -17.16 16.45
N ASP A 176 -5.61 -17.29 17.65
CA ASP A 176 -5.27 -16.17 18.54
C ASP A 176 -4.23 -15.22 17.90
N ALA A 177 -3.22 -15.78 17.23
CA ALA A 177 -2.20 -14.97 16.55
C ALA A 177 -2.80 -14.08 15.44
N ALA A 178 -3.81 -14.60 14.73
CA ALA A 178 -4.52 -13.83 13.71
C ALA A 178 -5.50 -12.81 14.33
N TYR A 179 -6.11 -13.12 15.46
CA TYR A 179 -6.96 -12.20 16.21
C TYR A 179 -6.16 -10.98 16.65
N GLN A 180 -5.05 -11.19 17.36
CA GLN A 180 -4.14 -10.13 17.81
C GLN A 180 -3.56 -9.33 16.64
N LEU A 181 -3.25 -9.99 15.51
CA LEU A 181 -2.83 -9.32 14.29
C LEU A 181 -3.85 -8.34 13.74
N THR A 182 -5.11 -8.77 13.70
CA THR A 182 -6.18 -7.94 13.16
C THR A 182 -6.44 -6.76 14.09
N ALA A 183 -6.48 -7.00 15.41
CA ALA A 183 -6.58 -5.96 16.42
C ALA A 183 -5.51 -4.87 16.25
N PHE A 184 -4.26 -5.31 16.12
CA PHE A 184 -3.10 -4.43 15.97
C PHE A 184 -3.16 -3.64 14.66
N VAL A 185 -3.51 -4.28 13.55
CA VAL A 185 -3.66 -3.60 12.25
C VAL A 185 -4.76 -2.54 12.31
N LEU A 186 -5.93 -2.86 12.86
CA LEU A 186 -7.03 -1.92 12.99
C LEU A 186 -6.67 -0.73 13.88
N LYS A 187 -5.97 -0.99 14.99
CA LYS A 187 -5.42 0.05 15.87
C LYS A 187 -4.45 0.96 15.13
N GLN A 188 -3.53 0.41 14.35
CA GLN A 188 -2.60 1.20 13.53
C GLN A 188 -3.31 2.03 12.45
N ILE A 189 -4.41 1.54 11.88
CA ILE A 189 -5.20 2.32 10.90
C ILE A 189 -5.86 3.53 11.60
N GLN A 190 -6.33 3.36 12.84
CA GLN A 190 -6.89 4.45 13.65
C GLN A 190 -5.81 5.47 14.05
N GLU A 191 -4.67 5.00 14.57
CA GLU A 191 -3.57 5.86 15.05
C GLU A 191 -2.93 6.67 13.92
N LYS A 192 -2.76 6.08 12.73
CA LYS A 192 -2.23 6.77 11.56
C LYS A 192 -3.22 7.75 10.92
N GLY A 193 -4.44 7.84 11.44
CA GLY A 193 -5.47 8.75 10.90
C GLY A 193 -6.02 8.32 9.54
N MET A 194 -5.72 7.12 9.05
CA MET A 194 -6.19 6.61 7.74
C MET A 194 -7.71 6.37 7.73
N LEU A 195 -8.36 6.36 8.91
CA LEU A 195 -9.80 6.46 9.03
C LEU A 195 -10.34 7.82 8.55
N ARG A 196 -9.61 8.92 8.42
CA ARG A 196 -10.27 10.14 7.88
C ARG A 196 -10.43 10.05 6.36
N ASP A 197 -9.44 9.44 5.71
CA ASP A 197 -9.35 9.39 4.26
C ASP A 197 -10.16 8.24 3.62
N MET A 198 -10.56 7.25 4.43
CA MET A 198 -11.26 6.05 3.95
C MET A 198 -12.78 6.20 4.01
N SER A 199 -13.43 6.49 2.87
CA SER A 199 -14.90 6.53 2.75
C SER A 199 -15.52 5.12 2.72
N LYS A 200 -15.01 4.26 1.84
CA LYS A 200 -15.49 2.88 1.63
C LYS A 200 -14.33 1.88 1.77
N LEU A 201 -14.61 0.73 2.36
CA LEU A 201 -13.69 -0.38 2.56
C LEU A 201 -14.26 -1.68 1.95
N GLU A 202 -13.43 -2.42 1.23
CA GLU A 202 -13.69 -3.77 0.77
C GLU A 202 -12.76 -4.75 1.52
N VAL A 203 -13.34 -5.76 2.16
CA VAL A 203 -12.56 -6.83 2.80
C VAL A 203 -12.43 -7.99 1.82
N VAL A 204 -11.21 -8.29 1.39
CA VAL A 204 -10.93 -9.36 0.43
C VAL A 204 -10.26 -10.52 1.15
N MET A 205 -10.99 -11.61 1.35
CA MET A 205 -10.50 -12.80 2.03
C MET A 205 -9.96 -13.82 1.03
N ARG A 206 -8.84 -14.46 1.37
CA ARG A 206 -8.22 -15.51 0.57
C ARG A 206 -7.69 -16.61 1.49
N GLY A 207 -8.06 -17.84 1.15
CA GLY A 207 -7.70 -19.04 1.90
C GLY A 207 -8.73 -19.39 2.98
N PHE A 208 -8.54 -20.55 3.60
CA PHE A 208 -9.43 -21.12 4.62
C PHE A 208 -8.65 -21.51 5.89
N GLY A 209 -7.56 -20.79 6.20
CA GLY A 209 -6.84 -20.97 7.46
C GLY A 209 -7.63 -20.43 8.66
N ALA A 210 -7.24 -20.84 9.88
CA ALA A 210 -7.89 -20.40 11.13
C ALA A 210 -7.96 -18.87 11.27
N GLY A 211 -7.00 -18.14 10.69
CA GLY A 211 -7.00 -16.68 10.70
C GLY A 211 -8.16 -16.03 9.95
N ARG A 212 -8.83 -16.75 9.04
CA ARG A 212 -10.03 -16.23 8.34
C ARG A 212 -11.14 -15.94 9.35
N GLU A 213 -11.44 -16.90 10.21
CA GLU A 213 -12.49 -16.78 11.22
C GLU A 213 -12.11 -15.78 12.30
N ALA A 214 -10.82 -15.73 12.67
CA ALA A 214 -10.31 -14.75 13.64
C ALA A 214 -10.53 -13.31 13.14
N VAL A 215 -10.17 -13.02 11.89
CA VAL A 215 -10.36 -11.70 11.29
C VAL A 215 -11.84 -11.33 11.24
N THR A 216 -12.72 -12.24 10.82
CA THR A 216 -14.17 -11.99 10.80
C THR A 216 -14.71 -11.66 12.19
N LYS A 217 -14.25 -12.37 13.23
CA LYS A 217 -14.68 -12.11 14.61
C LYS A 217 -14.17 -10.76 15.13
N VAL A 218 -12.93 -10.38 14.82
CA VAL A 218 -12.39 -9.05 15.19
C VAL A 218 -13.17 -7.93 14.52
N LEU A 219 -13.46 -8.07 13.22
CA LEU A 219 -14.23 -7.07 12.47
C LEU A 219 -15.66 -6.88 12.99
N LEU A 220 -16.29 -7.96 13.47
CA LEU A 220 -17.62 -7.91 14.08
C LEU A 220 -17.61 -7.51 15.55
N GLY A 221 -16.48 -7.69 16.23
CA GLY A 221 -16.27 -7.39 17.64
C GLY A 221 -16.05 -5.89 17.93
N SER A 222 -15.59 -5.61 19.15
CA SER A 222 -15.36 -4.24 19.62
C SER A 222 -14.19 -3.54 18.92
N GLU A 223 -13.12 -4.28 18.62
CA GLU A 223 -11.91 -3.78 17.95
C GLU A 223 -12.20 -3.29 16.52
N GLY A 224 -13.17 -3.92 15.84
CA GLY A 224 -13.64 -3.55 14.51
C GLY A 224 -14.60 -2.37 14.45
N ARG A 225 -15.10 -1.87 15.59
CA ARG A 225 -16.20 -0.88 15.63
C ARG A 225 -15.94 0.35 14.75
N GLY A 226 -14.75 0.92 14.79
CA GLY A 226 -14.42 2.13 14.02
C GLY A 226 -14.32 1.92 12.50
N VAL A 227 -14.15 0.67 12.05
CA VAL A 227 -13.98 0.33 10.63
C VAL A 227 -15.24 -0.32 10.05
N ARG A 228 -16.06 -0.96 10.89
CA ARG A 228 -17.25 -1.74 10.50
C ARG A 228 -18.24 -0.96 9.65
N ASP A 229 -18.51 0.29 10.01
CA ASP A 229 -19.52 1.14 9.33
C ASP A 229 -19.13 1.48 7.88
N ARG A 230 -17.86 1.28 7.51
CA ARG A 230 -17.33 1.62 6.18
C ARG A 230 -17.15 0.42 5.29
N ILE A 231 -17.35 -0.78 5.83
CA ILE A 231 -17.24 -2.02 5.07
C ILE A 231 -18.41 -2.06 4.08
N SER A 232 -18.10 -1.78 2.82
CA SER A 232 -19.07 -1.79 1.72
C SER A 232 -19.34 -3.19 1.19
N ALA A 233 -18.31 -4.05 1.12
CA ALA A 233 -18.44 -5.42 0.64
C ALA A 233 -17.37 -6.33 1.23
N VAL A 234 -17.71 -7.62 1.33
CA VAL A 234 -16.79 -8.70 1.65
C VAL A 234 -16.69 -9.61 0.43
N LYS A 235 -15.47 -9.81 -0.09
CA LYS A 235 -15.20 -10.61 -1.28
C LYS A 235 -14.31 -11.80 -0.92
N ASP A 236 -14.63 -12.98 -1.44
CA ASP A 236 -13.73 -14.13 -1.39
C ASP A 236 -12.94 -14.20 -2.71
N ALA A 237 -11.62 -14.14 -2.62
CA ALA A 237 -10.69 -14.26 -3.74
C ALA A 237 -9.76 -15.48 -3.57
N THR A 238 -10.29 -16.57 -2.99
CA THR A 238 -9.65 -17.89 -3.00
C THR A 238 -9.35 -18.34 -4.42
N ARG A 239 -8.09 -18.71 -4.66
CA ARG A 239 -7.64 -19.09 -6.01
C ARG A 239 -7.88 -20.58 -6.23
N LEU A 240 -8.69 -20.91 -7.24
CA LEU A 240 -8.89 -22.25 -7.75
C LEU A 240 -8.27 -22.35 -9.16
N LYS A 241 -7.69 -23.50 -9.48
CA LYS A 241 -7.11 -23.78 -10.80
C LYS A 241 -8.01 -24.75 -11.56
N ILE A 242 -8.23 -24.48 -12.85
CA ILE A 242 -8.89 -25.39 -13.78
C ILE A 242 -7.79 -26.07 -14.59
N GLY A 243 -7.57 -27.38 -14.40
CA GLY A 243 -6.60 -28.18 -15.16
C GLY A 243 -5.10 -27.85 -14.98
N GLY A 244 -4.73 -26.74 -14.32
CA GLY A 244 -3.35 -26.23 -14.22
C GLY A 244 -2.29 -27.17 -13.60
N THR A 245 -1.13 -26.64 -13.20
CA THR A 245 0.04 -27.45 -12.78
C THR A 245 -0.30 -28.54 -11.75
N ARG A 246 0.30 -29.73 -11.89
CA ARG A 246 0.04 -30.87 -11.00
C ARG A 246 0.35 -30.52 -9.53
N SER A 247 -0.57 -30.86 -8.61
CA SER A 247 -0.35 -30.66 -7.17
C SER A 247 0.70 -31.64 -6.61
N PRO A 248 1.37 -31.32 -5.49
CA PRO A 248 2.24 -32.26 -4.79
C PRO A 248 1.52 -33.58 -4.48
N ARG A 249 2.26 -34.69 -4.53
CA ARG A 249 1.72 -36.03 -4.22
C ARG A 249 1.12 -36.06 -2.81
N PRO A 250 0.03 -36.82 -2.57
CA PRO A 250 -0.50 -37.04 -1.23
C PRO A 250 0.59 -37.50 -0.25
N ARG A 251 0.57 -36.96 0.97
CA ARG A 251 1.52 -37.33 2.02
C ARG A 251 1.04 -38.59 2.74
N ARG A 252 1.96 -39.49 3.09
CA ARG A 252 1.71 -40.65 3.95
C ARG A 252 2.05 -40.25 5.38
N LEU A 253 1.04 -39.83 6.15
CA LEU A 253 1.24 -39.26 7.49
C LEU A 253 0.93 -40.23 8.64
N GLY A 254 0.59 -41.48 8.34
CA GLY A 254 0.09 -42.45 9.31
C GLY A 254 -1.42 -42.56 9.20
#